data_AF-A0A968JUL0-F1
#
_entry.id   AF-A0A968JUL0-F1
#
_cell.length_a   1.000
_cell.length_b   1.000
_cell.length_c   1.000
_cell.angle_alpha   90.00
_cell.angle_beta   90.00
_cell.angle_gamma   90.00
#
_symmetry.space_group_name_H-M   'P 1'
#
loop_
_entity.id
_entity.type
_entity.pdbx_description
1 polymer ?
#
loop_
_entity_poly.entity_id
_entity_poly.type
_entity_poly.pdbx_seq_one_letter_code
_entity_poly.pdbx_strand_id
1 'polypeptide(L)'
;MGHKEKELFCARDHFGVRPFYYSFDKGSFYFGSELRFIKAIRFDNKTCLNTEFWLDTLVTSISEKQSTAFDGVFRLPPASSLFYSNGKIEIEKYWELNFHEKIRFKSTGQYISLFRKKLIEAVELRCKNSGIIGSELSGGLDSSTVTCIANNFIKKRKWSALFVFKYSTRKSPIRTY
;
A
#
# COMPACT_ATOMS: atom_id res chain seq x y z
N MET A 1 -35.94 -23.69 0.06
CA MET A 1 -35.14 -22.50 0.41
C MET A 1 -33.70 -22.80 0.06
N GLY A 2 -33.18 -22.21 -1.02
CA GLY A 2 -31.78 -22.44 -1.43
C GLY A 2 -30.85 -21.79 -0.41
N HIS A 3 -30.03 -22.60 0.26
CA HIS A 3 -28.92 -22.06 1.04
C HIS A 3 -27.97 -21.35 0.06
N LYS A 4 -27.91 -20.02 0.12
CA LYS A 4 -26.85 -19.27 -0.54
C LYS A 4 -25.52 -19.76 0.04
N GLU A 5 -24.62 -20.24 -0.82
CA GLU A 5 -23.26 -20.54 -0.39
C GLU A 5 -22.64 -19.28 0.21
N LYS A 6 -22.02 -19.44 1.39
CA LYS A 6 -21.36 -18.34 2.10
C LYS A 6 -19.97 -18.15 1.52
N GLU A 7 -19.90 -17.35 0.47
CA GLU A 7 -18.66 -17.03 -0.22
C GLU A 7 -18.16 -15.64 0.19
N LEU A 8 -16.84 -15.51 0.30
CA LEU A 8 -16.16 -14.24 0.52
C LEU A 8 -15.14 -14.02 -0.59
N PHE A 9 -15.27 -12.89 -1.28
CA PHE A 9 -14.28 -12.41 -2.22
C PHE A 9 -13.53 -11.21 -1.62
N CYS A 10 -12.22 -11.23 -1.75
CA CYS A 10 -11.33 -10.14 -1.33
C CYS A 10 -10.31 -9.87 -2.44
N ALA A 11 -9.86 -8.63 -2.58
CA ALA A 11 -8.80 -8.27 -3.52
C ALA A 11 -7.85 -7.24 -2.89
N ARG A 12 -6.56 -7.39 -3.18
CA ARG A 12 -5.53 -6.43 -2.81
C ARG A 12 -5.04 -5.69 -4.05
N ASP A 13 -4.84 -4.38 -3.91
CA ASP A 13 -4.43 -3.51 -5.01
C ASP A 13 -3.11 -3.94 -5.68
N HIS A 14 -2.88 -3.46 -6.90
CA HIS A 14 -1.76 -3.86 -7.75
C HIS A 14 -0.38 -3.76 -7.07
N PHE A 15 -0.17 -2.72 -6.27
CA PHE A 15 1.12 -2.46 -5.62
C PHE A 15 1.11 -2.85 -4.14
N GLY A 16 -0.04 -3.30 -3.62
CA GLY A 16 -0.24 -3.62 -2.22
C GLY A 16 -0.07 -2.40 -1.31
N VAL A 17 -0.39 -1.19 -1.79
CA VAL A 17 -0.29 0.07 -1.02
C VAL A 17 -1.04 -0.05 0.29
N ARG A 18 -2.25 -0.63 0.27
CA ARG A 18 -2.94 -0.99 1.50
C ARG A 18 -2.56 -2.43 1.86
N PRO A 19 -2.01 -2.67 3.07
CA PRO A 19 -1.83 -4.03 3.54
C PRO A 19 -3.18 -4.75 3.60
N PHE A 20 -3.18 -6.05 3.31
CA PHE A 20 -4.31 -6.92 3.52
C PHE A 20 -3.81 -8.16 4.24
N TYR A 21 -4.23 -8.30 5.48
CA TYR A 21 -3.93 -9.45 6.31
C TYR A 21 -5.17 -10.30 6.46
N TYR A 22 -4.99 -11.60 6.56
CA TYR A 22 -6.08 -12.53 6.83
C TYR A 22 -5.62 -13.69 7.70
N SER A 23 -6.60 -14.37 8.28
CA SER A 23 -6.39 -15.53 9.12
C SER A 23 -7.63 -16.42 9.09
N PHE A 24 -7.43 -17.72 9.24
CA PHE A 24 -8.51 -18.69 9.36
C PHE A 24 -8.31 -19.51 10.63
N ASP A 25 -9.30 -19.52 11.52
CA ASP A 25 -9.30 -20.31 12.76
C ASP A 25 -10.71 -20.81 13.07
N LYS A 26 -10.84 -22.07 13.52
CA LYS A 26 -12.10 -22.61 14.07
C LYS A 26 -13.34 -22.31 13.22
N GLY A 27 -13.21 -22.40 11.89
CA GLY A 27 -14.31 -22.14 10.95
C GLY A 27 -14.64 -20.65 10.73
N SER A 28 -13.84 -19.73 11.27
CA SER A 28 -13.99 -18.29 11.13
C SER A 28 -12.87 -17.70 10.27
N PHE A 29 -13.24 -16.81 9.36
CA PHE A 29 -12.32 -16.06 8.52
C PHE A 29 -12.19 -14.63 9.03
N TYR A 30 -10.96 -14.19 9.28
CA TYR A 30 -10.63 -12.85 9.76
C TYR A 30 -9.81 -12.13 8.71
N PHE A 31 -10.10 -10.84 8.48
CA PHE A 31 -9.29 -10.01 7.59
C PHE A 31 -9.23 -8.56 8.07
N GLY A 32 -8.21 -7.84 7.65
CA GLY A 32 -8.05 -6.42 7.95
C GLY A 32 -6.80 -5.82 7.35
N SER A 33 -6.76 -4.49 7.26
CA SER A 33 -5.57 -3.79 6.76
C SER A 33 -4.50 -3.52 7.81
N GLU A 34 -4.73 -3.98 9.04
CA GLU A 34 -3.88 -3.72 10.20
C GLU A 34 -3.71 -5.00 11.00
N LEU A 35 -2.45 -5.43 11.16
CA LEU A 35 -2.11 -6.71 11.79
C LEU A 35 -2.59 -6.78 13.26
N ARG A 36 -2.57 -5.64 13.96
CA ARG A 36 -3.01 -5.52 15.36
C ARG A 36 -4.48 -5.92 15.58
N PHE A 37 -5.35 -5.71 14.59
CA PHE A 37 -6.77 -6.07 14.72
C PHE A 37 -6.96 -7.59 14.66
N ILE A 38 -6.26 -8.26 13.75
CA ILE A 38 -6.29 -9.72 13.68
C ILE A 38 -5.69 -10.31 14.97
N LYS A 39 -4.60 -9.73 15.48
CA LYS A 39 -4.01 -10.14 16.76
C LYS A 39 -5.02 -10.06 17.92
N ALA A 40 -5.70 -8.92 18.05
CA ALA A 40 -6.66 -8.69 19.13
C ALA A 40 -7.82 -9.70 19.08
N ILE A 41 -8.35 -9.99 17.89
CA ILE A 41 -9.50 -10.88 17.72
C ILE A 41 -9.10 -12.36 17.84
N ARG A 42 -8.01 -12.79 17.20
CA ARG A 42 -7.64 -14.20 17.13
C ARG A 42 -6.99 -14.71 18.41
N PHE A 43 -6.15 -13.89 19.04
CA PHE A 43 -5.32 -14.35 20.15
C PHE A 43 -5.74 -13.80 21.51
N ASP A 44 -6.81 -13.01 21.59
CA ASP A 44 -7.19 -12.33 22.83
C ASP A 44 -5.99 -11.58 23.46
N ASN A 45 -5.27 -10.85 22.59
CA ASN A 45 -4.01 -10.16 22.87
C ASN A 45 -2.82 -11.05 23.32
N LYS A 46 -2.96 -12.37 23.38
CA LYS A 46 -1.83 -13.28 23.55
C LYS A 46 -0.85 -13.15 22.38
N THR A 47 0.41 -13.38 22.67
CA THR A 47 1.47 -13.31 21.67
C THR A 47 1.73 -14.72 21.14
N CYS A 48 1.25 -14.99 19.93
CA CYS A 48 1.52 -16.23 19.19
C CYS A 48 2.46 -15.90 18.03
N LEU A 49 3.76 -16.06 18.23
CA LEU A 49 4.77 -15.70 17.24
C LEU A 49 4.96 -16.81 16.21
N ASN A 50 5.16 -16.41 14.96
CA ASN A 50 5.65 -17.31 13.92
C ASN A 50 7.18 -17.40 14.03
N THR A 51 7.68 -18.47 14.62
CA THR A 51 9.12 -18.67 14.85
C THR A 51 9.91 -18.67 13.54
N GLU A 52 9.40 -19.29 12.49
CA GLU A 52 10.06 -19.37 11.18
C GLU A 52 10.22 -17.98 10.57
N PHE A 53 9.17 -17.16 10.58
CA PHE A 53 9.24 -15.76 10.14
C PHE A 53 10.34 -14.98 10.87
N TRP A 54 10.47 -15.18 12.19
CA TRP A 54 11.48 -14.48 12.98
C TRP A 54 12.89 -15.01 12.74
N LEU A 55 13.07 -16.32 12.58
CA LEU A 55 14.36 -16.91 12.21
C LEU A 55 14.83 -16.36 10.86
N ASP A 56 13.96 -16.41 9.86
CA ASP A 56 14.21 -15.88 8.52
C ASP A 56 14.57 -14.39 8.56
N THR A 57 13.75 -13.59 9.26
CA THR A 57 13.96 -12.14 9.37
C THR A 57 15.27 -11.80 10.08
N LEU A 58 15.60 -12.48 11.19
CA LEU A 58 16.76 -12.15 12.02
C LEU A 58 18.07 -12.71 11.46
N VAL A 59 18.03 -13.87 10.81
CA VAL A 59 19.22 -14.54 10.29
C VAL A 59 19.53 -14.09 8.86
N THR A 60 18.52 -13.96 8.01
CA THR A 60 18.72 -13.73 6.57
C THR A 60 18.33 -12.32 6.12
N SER A 61 17.63 -11.55 6.97
CA SER A 61 16.96 -10.29 6.57
C SER A 61 15.95 -10.45 5.42
N ILE A 62 15.56 -11.69 5.11
CA ILE A 62 14.57 -12.04 4.11
C ILE A 62 13.46 -12.77 4.86
N SER A 63 12.23 -12.30 4.79
CA SER A 63 11.06 -13.07 5.21
C SER A 63 10.23 -13.46 4.00
N GLU A 64 9.56 -14.60 4.08
CA GLU A 64 8.55 -14.98 3.11
C GLU A 64 7.50 -13.86 3.01
N LYS A 65 7.19 -13.43 1.79
CA LYS A 65 6.36 -12.23 1.54
C LYS A 65 4.91 -12.36 2.03
N GLN A 66 4.46 -13.59 2.27
CA GLN A 66 3.09 -13.93 2.65
C GLN A 66 2.94 -14.22 4.14
N SER A 67 4.02 -14.59 4.83
CA SER A 67 3.98 -14.82 6.28
C SER A 67 4.05 -13.51 7.04
N THR A 68 3.71 -13.57 8.33
CA THR A 68 3.81 -12.45 9.25
C THR A 68 4.49 -12.88 10.53
N ALA A 69 4.81 -11.91 11.39
CA ALA A 69 5.35 -12.15 12.72
C ALA A 69 4.46 -12.99 13.65
N PHE A 70 3.19 -13.21 13.29
CA PHE A 70 2.22 -13.97 14.07
C PHE A 70 1.84 -15.27 13.38
N ASP A 71 1.76 -16.34 14.17
CA ASP A 71 1.41 -17.67 13.69
C ASP A 71 -0.02 -17.72 13.12
N GLY A 72 -0.23 -18.40 12.01
CA GLY A 72 -1.55 -18.50 11.36
C GLY A 72 -2.14 -17.17 10.89
N VAL A 73 -1.34 -16.10 10.77
CA VAL A 73 -1.74 -14.82 10.15
C VAL A 73 -0.91 -14.58 8.91
N PHE A 74 -1.59 -14.32 7.80
CA PHE A 74 -1.02 -14.24 6.47
C PHE A 74 -1.26 -12.86 5.84
N ARG A 75 -0.43 -12.51 4.87
CA ARG A 75 -0.53 -11.30 4.06
C ARG A 75 -0.88 -11.69 2.64
N LEU A 76 -2.03 -11.23 2.15
CA LEU A 76 -2.44 -11.44 0.75
C LEU A 76 -1.43 -10.74 -0.17
N PRO A 77 -0.86 -11.39 -1.20
CA PRO A 77 0.09 -10.74 -2.11
C PRO A 77 -0.51 -9.52 -2.83
N PRO A 78 0.30 -8.53 -3.25
CA PRO A 78 -0.15 -7.49 -4.17
C PRO A 78 -0.75 -8.08 -5.44
N ALA A 79 -1.71 -7.38 -6.03
CA ALA A 79 -2.34 -7.78 -7.29
C ALA A 79 -3.01 -9.18 -7.26
N SER A 80 -3.44 -9.62 -6.09
CA SER A 80 -4.09 -10.91 -5.90
C SER A 80 -5.50 -10.75 -5.34
N SER A 81 -6.35 -11.70 -5.73
CA SER A 81 -7.67 -11.91 -5.15
C SER A 81 -7.67 -13.16 -4.29
N LEU A 82 -8.58 -13.21 -3.32
CA LEU A 82 -8.80 -14.32 -2.42
C LEU A 82 -10.29 -14.67 -2.47
N PHE A 83 -10.57 -15.93 -2.78
CA PHE A 83 -11.89 -16.53 -2.67
C PHE A 83 -11.90 -17.50 -1.49
N TYR A 84 -12.86 -17.30 -0.60
CA TYR A 84 -13.10 -18.21 0.52
C TYR A 84 -14.50 -18.80 0.41
N SER A 85 -14.58 -20.12 0.27
CA SER A 85 -15.83 -20.88 0.18
C SER A 85 -15.66 -22.24 0.84
N ASN A 86 -16.63 -22.66 1.66
CA ASN A 86 -16.66 -23.98 2.29
C ASN A 86 -15.36 -24.40 3.01
N GLY A 87 -14.70 -23.46 3.70
CA GLY A 87 -13.45 -23.71 4.42
C GLY A 87 -12.19 -23.73 3.55
N LYS A 88 -12.32 -23.53 2.24
CA LYS A 88 -11.20 -23.48 1.29
C LYS A 88 -10.87 -22.04 0.94
N ILE A 89 -9.57 -21.77 0.78
CA ILE A 89 -9.03 -20.48 0.35
C ILE A 89 -8.35 -20.71 -1.00
N GLU A 90 -8.75 -19.94 -2.00
CA GLU A 90 -8.10 -19.89 -3.30
C GLU A 90 -7.56 -18.47 -3.53
N ILE A 91 -6.29 -18.37 -3.94
CA ILE A 91 -5.63 -17.09 -4.19
C ILE A 91 -5.16 -17.07 -5.64
N GLU A 92 -5.59 -16.04 -6.37
CA GLU A 92 -5.23 -15.85 -7.77
C GLU A 92 -4.61 -14.47 -7.96
N LYS A 93 -3.46 -14.41 -8.64
CA LYS A 93 -2.85 -13.15 -9.07
C LYS A 93 -3.55 -12.68 -10.34
N TYR A 94 -4.26 -11.55 -10.25
CA TYR A 94 -5.05 -11.01 -11.35
C TYR A 94 -4.27 -9.97 -12.19
N TRP A 95 -3.11 -9.50 -11.71
CA TRP A 95 -2.30 -8.51 -12.43
C TRP A 95 -0.80 -8.66 -12.16
N GLU A 96 0.02 -8.36 -13.17
CA GLU A 96 1.48 -8.27 -13.06
C GLU A 96 2.01 -7.14 -13.94
N LEU A 97 3.02 -6.43 -13.44
CA LEU A 97 3.71 -5.41 -14.23
C LEU A 97 4.59 -6.08 -15.28
N ASN A 98 4.28 -5.87 -16.56
CA ASN A 98 5.09 -6.37 -17.65
C ASN A 98 6.28 -5.43 -17.94
N PHE A 99 7.50 -5.87 -17.60
CA PHE A 99 8.73 -5.10 -17.86
C PHE A 99 9.29 -5.27 -19.28
N HIS A 100 8.75 -6.19 -20.07
CA HIS A 100 9.22 -6.46 -21.43
C HIS A 100 8.59 -5.54 -22.47
N GLU A 101 7.40 -5.00 -22.18
CA GLU A 101 6.71 -4.09 -23.07
C GLU A 101 7.32 -2.69 -23.02
N LYS A 102 7.88 -2.23 -24.15
CA LYS A 102 8.53 -0.92 -24.25
C LYS A 102 7.71 0.00 -25.14
N ILE A 103 7.33 1.15 -24.60
CA ILE A 103 6.71 2.23 -25.38
C ILE A 103 7.78 2.88 -26.27
N ARG A 104 7.55 2.88 -27.59
CA ARG A 104 8.44 3.49 -28.59
C ARG A 104 7.76 4.68 -29.25
N PHE A 105 8.18 5.88 -28.87
CA PHE A 105 7.71 7.12 -29.50
C PHE A 105 8.70 7.62 -30.55
N LYS A 106 8.19 8.45 -31.48
CA LYS A 106 8.98 9.01 -32.58
C LYS A 106 9.90 10.14 -32.13
N SER A 107 9.65 10.75 -30.96
CA SER A 107 10.47 11.84 -30.43
C SER A 107 10.49 11.88 -28.90
N THR A 108 11.55 12.45 -28.34
CA THR A 108 11.68 12.70 -26.89
C THR A 108 10.53 13.56 -26.35
N GLY A 109 10.03 14.51 -27.13
CA GLY A 109 8.91 15.37 -26.75
C GLY A 109 7.62 14.57 -26.43
N GLN A 110 7.38 13.47 -27.12
CA GLN A 110 6.22 12.59 -26.87
C GLN A 110 6.34 11.88 -25.52
N TYR A 111 7.53 11.40 -25.16
CA TYR A 111 7.79 10.83 -23.83
C TYR A 111 7.56 11.85 -22.72
N ILE A 112 8.12 13.05 -22.86
CA ILE A 112 7.96 14.13 -21.87
C ILE A 112 6.48 14.48 -21.70
N SER A 113 5.75 14.62 -22.80
CA SER A 113 4.33 14.97 -22.79
C SER A 113 3.49 13.89 -22.10
N LEU A 114 3.71 12.61 -22.43
CA LEU A 114 2.97 11.51 -21.81
C LEU A 114 3.28 11.39 -20.32
N PHE A 115 4.56 11.44 -19.95
CA PHE A 115 4.98 11.37 -18.55
C PHE A 115 4.35 12.51 -17.74
N ARG A 116 4.46 13.77 -18.23
CA ARG A 116 3.86 14.93 -17.58
C ARG A 116 2.35 14.76 -17.43
N LYS A 117 1.65 14.32 -18.49
CA LYS A 117 0.21 14.05 -18.44
C LYS A 117 -0.14 13.02 -17.37
N LYS A 118 0.57 11.89 -17.33
CA LYS A 118 0.29 10.80 -16.38
C LYS A 118 0.64 11.17 -14.94
N LEU A 119 1.71 11.93 -14.74
CA LEU A 119 2.07 12.44 -13.42
C LEU A 119 1.01 13.42 -12.89
N ILE A 120 0.57 14.36 -13.72
CA ILE A 120 -0.51 15.30 -13.34
C ILE A 120 -1.79 14.52 -13.00
N GLU A 121 -2.22 13.62 -13.88
CA GLU A 121 -3.41 12.79 -13.67
C GLU A 121 -3.33 12.00 -12.35
N ALA A 122 -2.19 11.36 -12.06
CA ALA A 122 -1.99 10.57 -10.85
C ALA A 122 -2.07 11.42 -9.55
N VAL A 123 -1.58 12.65 -9.58
CA VAL A 123 -1.64 13.59 -8.44
C VAL A 123 -3.07 14.14 -8.29
N GLU A 124 -3.71 14.56 -9.37
CA GLU A 124 -5.07 15.10 -9.35
C GLU A 124 -6.09 14.06 -8.87
N LEU A 125 -5.95 12.79 -9.26
CA LEU A 125 -6.82 11.69 -8.78
C LEU A 125 -6.75 11.53 -7.25
N ARG A 126 -5.56 11.70 -6.65
CA ARG A 126 -5.38 11.65 -5.19
C ARG A 126 -5.90 12.90 -4.48
N CYS A 127 -5.91 14.04 -5.17
CA CYS A 127 -6.46 15.29 -4.63
C CYS A 127 -8.00 15.33 -4.70
N LYS A 128 -8.61 14.81 -5.79
CA LYS A 128 -10.05 14.93 -6.09
C LYS A 128 -10.97 14.41 -4.98
N ASN A 129 -10.56 13.37 -4.27
CA ASN A 129 -11.39 12.70 -3.27
C ASN A 129 -10.92 12.95 -1.83
N SER A 130 -10.04 13.94 -1.63
CA SER A 130 -9.46 14.28 -0.34
C SER A 130 -10.07 15.58 0.16
N GLY A 131 -10.53 15.62 1.42
CA GLY A 131 -11.05 16.85 2.03
C GLY A 131 -9.93 17.87 2.26
N ILE A 132 -9.04 17.57 3.19
CA ILE A 132 -7.83 18.37 3.46
C ILE A 132 -6.65 17.69 2.76
N ILE A 133 -5.88 18.47 2.01
CA ILE A 133 -4.70 17.96 1.31
C ILE A 133 -3.45 18.42 2.06
N GLY A 134 -2.63 17.46 2.48
CA GLY A 134 -1.29 17.68 2.98
C GLY A 134 -0.25 17.16 1.99
N SER A 135 0.91 17.81 1.92
CA SER A 135 2.08 17.34 1.16
C SER A 135 3.31 17.30 2.03
N GLU A 136 4.06 16.21 1.94
CA GLU A 136 5.39 16.07 2.53
C GLU A 136 6.44 16.58 1.54
N LEU A 137 7.14 17.66 1.91
CA LEU A 137 8.09 18.35 1.05
C LEU A 137 9.53 18.23 1.61
N SER A 138 10.34 17.44 0.92
CA SER A 138 11.77 17.28 1.24
C SER A 138 12.67 18.32 0.57
N GLY A 139 12.15 19.08 -0.41
CA GLY A 139 12.95 20.01 -1.24
C GLY A 139 13.65 19.35 -2.44
N GLY A 140 13.50 18.03 -2.61
CA GLY A 140 13.94 17.33 -3.81
C GLY A 140 13.01 17.57 -5.01
N LEU A 141 13.45 17.16 -6.20
CA LEU A 141 12.69 17.34 -7.45
C LEU A 141 11.32 16.65 -7.39
N ASP A 142 11.24 15.43 -6.86
CA ASP A 142 10.01 14.63 -6.86
C ASP A 142 8.94 15.22 -5.95
N SER A 143 9.26 15.44 -4.68
CA SER A 143 8.32 15.99 -3.69
C SER A 143 7.90 17.42 -4.05
N SER A 144 8.81 18.23 -4.60
CA SER A 144 8.49 19.57 -5.09
C SER A 144 7.56 19.53 -6.29
N THR A 145 7.75 18.58 -7.21
CA THR A 145 6.90 18.40 -8.39
C THR A 145 5.48 17.99 -8.00
N VAL A 146 5.34 16.98 -7.13
CA VAL A 146 4.04 16.53 -6.61
C VAL A 146 3.33 17.66 -5.87
N THR A 147 4.04 18.38 -4.99
CA THR A 147 3.50 19.51 -4.23
C THR A 147 3.01 20.64 -5.15
N CYS A 148 3.79 20.98 -6.17
CA CYS A 148 3.43 22.03 -7.13
C CYS A 148 2.18 21.66 -7.94
N ILE A 149 2.11 20.41 -8.43
CA ILE A 149 0.93 19.91 -9.15
C ILE A 149 -0.32 19.94 -8.25
N ALA A 150 -0.20 19.45 -7.01
CA ALA A 150 -1.31 19.45 -6.04
C ALA A 150 -1.79 20.87 -5.74
N ASN A 151 -0.87 21.82 -5.51
CA ASN A 151 -1.18 23.23 -5.29
C ASN A 151 -1.95 23.85 -6.47
N ASN A 152 -1.51 23.56 -7.70
CA ASN A 152 -2.18 24.05 -8.91
C ASN A 152 -3.60 23.49 -9.04
N PHE A 153 -3.81 22.22 -8.68
CA PHE A 153 -5.12 21.59 -8.69
C PHE A 153 -6.07 22.23 -7.66
N ILE A 154 -5.60 22.46 -6.43
CA ILE A 154 -6.38 23.08 -5.34
C ILE A 154 -6.79 24.51 -5.69
N LYS A 155 -5.84 25.33 -6.17
CA LYS A 155 -6.09 26.72 -6.59
C LYS A 155 -7.21 26.82 -7.64
N LYS A 156 -7.23 25.92 -8.62
CA LYS A 156 -8.27 25.88 -9.66
C LYS A 156 -9.67 25.57 -9.13
N ARG A 157 -9.79 24.84 -8.02
CA ARG A 157 -11.09 24.40 -7.46
C ARG A 157 -11.61 25.27 -6.31
N LYS A 158 -10.89 26.30 -5.89
CA LYS A 158 -11.19 27.11 -4.69
C LYS A 158 -11.37 26.24 -3.43
N TRP A 159 -10.69 25.10 -3.37
CA TRP A 159 -10.69 24.22 -2.20
C TRP A 159 -9.72 24.75 -1.13
N SER A 160 -9.91 24.29 0.12
CA SER A 160 -9.14 24.66 1.30
C SER A 160 -7.63 24.50 1.12
N ALA A 161 -6.87 25.20 1.98
CA ALA A 161 -5.41 25.31 1.97
C ALA A 161 -4.66 23.97 1.81
N LEU A 162 -3.54 24.03 1.07
CA LEU A 162 -2.52 22.97 1.04
C LEU A 162 -1.62 23.10 2.26
N PHE A 163 -1.61 22.09 3.13
CA PHE A 163 -0.67 22.04 4.25
C PHE A 163 0.63 21.39 3.78
N VAL A 164 1.75 22.10 3.94
CA VAL A 164 3.07 21.60 3.52
C VAL A 164 3.91 21.31 4.76
N PHE A 165 4.28 20.04 4.92
CA PHE A 165 5.18 19.59 5.98
C PHE A 165 6.59 19.51 5.42
N LYS A 166 7.49 20.36 5.93
CA LYS A 166 8.90 20.38 5.52
C LYS A 166 9.74 19.65 6.56
N TYR A 167 10.42 18.59 6.14
CA TYR A 167 11.45 17.96 6.95
C TYR A 167 12.79 18.68 6.72
N SER A 168 13.37 19.22 7.79
CA SER A 168 14.73 19.78 7.77
C SER A 168 15.62 18.91 8.64
N THR A 169 16.50 18.13 8.02
CA THR A 169 17.57 17.41 8.73
C THR A 169 18.71 18.38 9.07
N ARG A 170 18.44 19.48 9.78
CA ARG A 170 19.51 20.21 10.46
C ARG A 170 19.78 19.49 11.78
N LYS A 171 20.66 18.48 11.75
CA LYS A 171 21.52 18.23 12.91
C LYS A 171 22.49 19.40 12.96
N SER A 172 22.24 20.37 13.83
CA SER A 172 23.26 21.32 14.22
C SER A 172 24.45 20.52 14.77
N PRO A 173 25.70 20.74 14.32
CA PRO A 173 26.83 20.26 15.08
C PRO A 173 26.85 21.03 16.39
N ILE A 174 26.77 20.31 17.52
CA ILE A 174 27.18 20.85 18.81
C ILE A 174 28.66 21.18 18.63
N ARG A 175 28.97 22.47 18.45
CA ARG A 175 30.33 22.99 18.55
C ARG A 175 30.60 23.20 20.03
N THR A 176 31.16 22.18 20.69
CA THR A 176 31.98 22.37 21.88
C THR A 176 33.42 22.38 21.40
N TYR A 177 34.02 23.56 21.35
CA TYR A 177 35.25 23.99 22.03
C TYR A 177 35.42 25.48 21.74
#